data_AF-G4YPH3-F1
#
_entry.id   AF-G4YPH3-F1
#
_cell.length_a   1.000
_cell.length_b   1.000
_cell.length_c   1.000
_cell.angle_alpha   90.00
_cell.angle_beta   90.00
_cell.angle_gamma   90.00
#
_symmetry.space_group_name_H-M   'P 1'
#
loop_
_entity.id
_entity.type
_entity.pdbx_description
1 polymer ?
#
loop_
_entity_poly.entity_id
_entity_poly.type
_entity_poly.pdbx_seq_one_letter_code
_entity_poly.pdbx_strand_id
1 'polypeptide(L)'
;MGLPLMSSVVFPFSLAAGLGGSHATTTWNLADFVSRLTSELPISTLYGVIAGDATQLHQVLAHIGFALFSGVDVPRVTRPSIRTWAQDLVGELRRLLRLHALPADVLDQVNGSVERRSALGNELLRVMEPFVPDLVDFLVRATSASRAAAFGASSATFLRTMAQEVVRQLRSYARGDSTESEDESDERLKRLLRGLLVWLGMNEHVASFAVDSLWCWTEGDNTTARRGRTRQREEGDSEAGVTESPAAKRRRE
;
A
#
# COMPACT_ATOMS: atom_id res chain seq x y z
N MET A 1 53.77 27.94 -26.16
CA MET A 1 52.97 26.90 -26.85
C MET A 1 52.83 25.73 -25.88
N GLY A 2 51.70 25.38 -25.27
CA GLY A 2 50.31 25.72 -25.52
C GLY A 2 49.53 24.50 -26.00
N LEU A 3 49.31 23.49 -25.14
CA LEU A 3 48.31 22.44 -25.35
C LEU A 3 47.66 22.11 -23.99
N PRO A 4 46.34 22.32 -23.81
CA PRO A 4 45.64 21.82 -22.64
C PRO A 4 45.08 20.42 -22.91
N LEU A 5 45.18 19.57 -21.88
CA LEU A 5 44.48 18.30 -21.79
C LEU A 5 42.97 18.56 -21.81
N MET A 6 42.28 17.99 -22.80
CA MET A 6 40.82 17.93 -22.86
C MET A 6 40.32 17.04 -21.72
N SER A 7 40.05 17.66 -20.58
CA SER A 7 39.19 17.11 -19.54
C SER A 7 37.79 17.01 -20.13
N SER A 8 37.38 15.78 -20.46
CA SER A 8 35.98 15.48 -20.77
C SER A 8 35.16 15.71 -19.50
N VAL A 9 34.51 16.88 -19.45
CA VAL A 9 33.60 17.27 -18.38
C VAL A 9 32.36 16.39 -18.49
N VAL A 10 32.32 15.32 -17.69
CA VAL A 10 31.07 14.62 -17.36
C VAL A 10 30.23 15.62 -16.58
N PHE A 11 29.23 16.20 -17.23
CA PHE A 11 28.22 17.03 -16.56
C PHE A 11 27.44 16.14 -15.57
N PRO A 12 27.53 16.35 -14.25
CA PRO A 12 26.54 15.79 -13.36
C PRO A 12 25.26 16.58 -13.62
N PHE A 13 24.21 15.89 -14.07
CA PHE A 13 22.86 16.44 -14.14
C PHE A 13 22.49 17.02 -12.78
N SER A 14 22.65 18.34 -12.65
CA SER A 14 22.24 19.13 -11.49
C SER A 14 20.73 19.34 -11.57
N LEU A 15 19.96 18.29 -11.30
CA LEU A 15 18.54 18.41 -10.92
C LEU A 15 18.36 19.03 -9.52
N ALA A 16 19.46 19.38 -8.83
CA ALA A 16 19.44 20.07 -7.55
C ALA A 16 19.24 21.59 -7.65
N ALA A 17 19.41 22.19 -8.84
CA ALA A 17 19.37 23.65 -9.00
C ALA A 17 17.96 24.23 -9.24
N GLY A 18 16.93 23.39 -9.49
CA GLY A 18 15.54 23.83 -9.71
C GLY A 18 14.57 23.48 -8.57
N LEU A 19 15.01 22.75 -7.55
CA LEU A 19 14.18 22.26 -6.44
C LEU A 19 14.86 22.60 -5.10
N GLY A 20 14.83 23.89 -4.71
CA GLY A 20 14.96 24.31 -3.30
C GLY A 20 16.21 23.86 -2.51
N GLY A 21 17.38 23.73 -3.14
CA GLY A 21 18.59 23.13 -2.56
C GLY A 21 19.24 23.82 -1.33
N SER A 22 18.55 24.69 -0.62
CA SER A 22 19.04 25.39 0.58
C SER A 22 18.16 25.20 1.83
N HIS A 23 17.01 24.51 1.73
CA HIS A 23 16.00 24.46 2.82
C HIS A 23 15.64 23.04 3.27
N ALA A 24 16.43 22.03 2.90
CA ALA A 24 16.18 20.67 3.38
C ALA A 24 16.36 20.60 4.90
N THR A 25 15.31 20.19 5.61
CA THR A 25 15.34 20.06 7.06
C THR A 25 16.18 18.87 7.49
N THR A 26 16.67 18.91 8.73
CA THR A 26 17.26 17.76 9.42
C THR A 26 16.31 17.20 10.50
N THR A 27 15.14 17.81 10.67
CA THR A 27 14.15 17.43 11.68
C THR A 27 13.08 16.51 11.11
N TRP A 28 12.48 15.69 11.97
CA TRP A 28 11.39 14.79 11.60
C TRP A 28 10.05 15.35 12.05
N ASN A 29 9.32 15.97 11.12
CA ASN A 29 7.93 16.36 11.31
C ASN A 29 7.01 15.49 10.43
N LEU A 30 6.78 14.27 10.89
CA LEU A 30 5.96 13.28 10.15
C LEU A 30 4.49 13.70 10.04
N ALA A 31 3.97 14.47 11.00
CA ALA A 31 2.57 14.91 10.98
C ALA A 31 2.31 15.89 9.82
N ASP A 32 3.13 16.94 9.71
CA ASP A 32 3.00 17.93 8.65
C ASP A 32 3.37 17.32 7.28
N PHE A 33 4.34 16.40 7.24
CA PHE A 33 4.66 15.64 6.03
C PHE A 33 3.46 14.88 5.49
N VAL A 34 2.78 14.10 6.35
CA VAL A 34 1.58 13.32 5.95
C VAL A 34 0.41 14.24 5.63
N SER A 35 0.22 15.33 6.37
CA SER A 35 -0.84 16.31 6.08
C SER A 35 -0.66 16.94 4.70
N ARG A 36 0.56 17.34 4.35
CA ARG A 36 0.89 17.89 3.03
C ARG A 36 0.65 16.85 1.94
N LEU A 37 1.17 15.64 2.11
CA LEU A 37 0.99 14.55 1.15
C LEU A 37 -0.48 14.25 0.85
N THR A 38 -1.31 14.19 1.89
CA THR A 38 -2.74 13.87 1.74
C THR A 38 -3.54 15.05 1.16
N SER A 39 -3.15 16.29 1.45
CA SER A 39 -3.81 17.50 0.90
C SER A 39 -3.58 17.70 -0.61
N GLU A 40 -2.44 17.24 -1.13
CA GLU A 40 -2.04 17.43 -2.53
C GLU A 40 -2.50 16.29 -3.45
N LEU A 41 -2.97 15.17 -2.90
CA LEU A 41 -3.40 14.02 -3.68
C LEU A 41 -4.83 14.19 -4.21
N PRO A 42 -5.04 14.11 -5.54
CA PRO A 42 -6.39 14.12 -6.10
C PRO A 42 -7.20 12.91 -5.63
N ILE A 43 -8.45 13.15 -5.24
CA ILE A 43 -9.39 12.10 -4.81
C ILE A 43 -9.58 11.04 -5.92
N SER A 44 -9.58 11.45 -7.19
CA SER A 44 -9.66 10.55 -8.34
C SER A 44 -8.51 9.54 -8.40
N THR A 45 -7.30 9.94 -7.99
CA THR A 45 -6.13 9.06 -7.94
C THR A 45 -6.29 8.02 -6.85
N LEU A 46 -6.81 8.41 -5.69
CA LEU A 46 -7.13 7.47 -4.61
C LEU A 46 -8.20 6.45 -5.03
N TYR A 47 -9.28 6.90 -5.70
CA TYR A 47 -10.27 5.99 -6.26
C TYR A 47 -9.69 5.04 -7.31
N GLY A 48 -8.80 5.54 -8.16
CA GLY A 48 -8.11 4.72 -9.14
C GLY A 48 -7.26 3.62 -8.51
N VAL A 49 -6.55 3.93 -7.41
CA VAL A 49 -5.80 2.93 -6.63
C VAL A 49 -6.74 1.88 -6.04
N ILE A 50 -7.87 2.30 -5.45
CA ILE A 50 -8.87 1.38 -4.89
C ILE A 50 -9.46 0.48 -5.99
N ALA A 51 -9.66 1.01 -7.20
CA ALA A 51 -10.11 0.26 -8.36
C ALA A 51 -9.04 -0.64 -8.99
N GLY A 52 -7.80 -0.63 -8.48
CA GLY A 52 -6.70 -1.47 -8.95
C GLY A 52 -5.92 -0.90 -10.15
N ASP A 53 -6.02 0.40 -10.45
CA ASP A 53 -5.23 1.04 -11.51
C ASP A 53 -3.77 1.21 -11.08
N ALA A 54 -2.91 0.39 -11.67
CA ALA A 54 -1.46 0.42 -11.45
C ALA A 54 -0.83 1.79 -11.78
N THR A 55 -1.36 2.52 -12.76
CA THR A 55 -0.86 3.85 -13.13
C THR A 55 -1.10 4.86 -12.02
N GLN A 56 -2.28 4.80 -11.39
CA GLN A 56 -2.65 5.67 -10.28
C GLN A 56 -1.83 5.33 -9.04
N LEU A 57 -1.56 4.04 -8.80
CA LEU A 57 -0.63 3.63 -7.73
C LEU A 57 0.76 4.20 -7.96
N HIS A 58 1.28 4.12 -9.19
CA HIS A 58 2.56 4.72 -9.54
C HIS A 58 2.57 6.24 -9.29
N GLN A 59 1.49 6.96 -9.64
CA GLN A 59 1.38 8.39 -9.38
C GLN A 59 1.47 8.73 -7.88
N VAL A 60 0.79 7.96 -7.03
CA VAL A 60 0.90 8.13 -5.56
C VAL A 60 2.33 7.90 -5.07
N LEU A 61 2.99 6.84 -5.54
CA LEU A 61 4.37 6.54 -5.16
C LEU A 61 5.34 7.64 -5.62
N ALA A 62 5.18 8.14 -6.85
CA ALA A 62 5.98 9.22 -7.38
C ALA A 62 5.76 10.53 -6.60
N HIS A 63 4.51 10.85 -6.25
CA HIS A 63 4.16 12.01 -5.42
C HIS A 63 4.90 11.99 -4.08
N ILE A 64 4.83 10.87 -3.37
CA ILE A 64 5.56 10.69 -2.11
C ILE A 64 7.07 10.78 -2.35
N GLY A 65 7.59 10.16 -3.41
CA GLY A 65 9.01 10.25 -3.78
C GLY A 65 9.50 11.69 -4.02
N PHE A 66 8.72 12.51 -4.72
CA PHE A 66 9.04 13.93 -4.89
C PHE A 66 9.03 14.70 -3.56
N ALA A 67 8.09 14.41 -2.68
CA ALA A 67 8.06 15.01 -1.35
C ALA A 67 9.30 14.62 -0.51
N LEU A 68 9.75 13.37 -0.59
CA LEU A 68 10.99 12.91 0.07
C LEU A 68 12.25 13.60 -0.50
N PHE A 69 12.25 13.91 -1.80
CA PHE A 69 13.34 14.69 -2.40
C PHE A 69 13.33 16.17 -2.01
N SER A 70 12.15 16.73 -1.73
CA SER A 70 11.99 18.13 -1.34
C SER A 70 12.63 18.42 0.03
N GLY A 71 12.58 17.45 0.94
CA GLY A 71 13.16 17.57 2.27
C GLY A 71 12.53 18.67 3.15
N VAL A 72 11.28 19.07 2.90
CA VAL A 72 10.64 20.21 3.61
C VAL A 72 10.29 19.86 5.06
N ASP A 73 9.63 18.72 5.30
CA ASP A 73 9.14 18.32 6.65
C ASP A 73 9.92 17.15 7.26
N VAL A 74 10.63 16.41 6.42
CA VAL A 74 11.47 15.27 6.79
C VAL A 74 12.83 15.42 6.10
N PRO A 75 13.89 14.78 6.61
CA PRO A 75 15.19 14.85 5.96
C PRO A 75 15.13 14.39 4.51
N ARG A 76 15.92 15.04 3.66
CA ARG A 76 15.95 14.70 2.23
C ARG A 76 16.47 13.28 2.02
N VAL A 77 15.75 12.52 1.20
CA VAL A 77 16.22 11.22 0.73
C VAL A 77 17.10 11.38 -0.51
N THR A 78 18.23 10.67 -0.53
CA THR A 78 19.03 10.49 -1.74
C THR A 78 19.31 8.99 -1.91
N ARG A 79 19.50 8.51 -3.15
CA ARG A 79 19.76 7.08 -3.40
C ARG A 79 20.90 6.50 -2.53
N PRO A 80 22.04 7.20 -2.36
CA PRO A 80 23.11 6.72 -1.47
C PRO A 80 22.72 6.65 0.01
N SER A 81 21.78 7.50 0.46
CA SER A 81 21.38 7.62 1.86
C SER A 81 20.13 6.82 2.23
N ILE A 82 19.55 6.01 1.32
CA ILE A 82 18.29 5.29 1.58
C ILE A 82 18.36 4.44 2.84
N ARG A 83 19.45 3.67 3.02
CA ARG A 83 19.58 2.76 4.16
C ARG A 83 19.65 3.50 5.49
N THR A 84 20.46 4.54 5.58
CA THR A 84 20.60 5.34 6.82
C THR A 84 19.30 6.10 7.10
N TRP A 85 18.69 6.70 6.06
CA TRP A 85 17.42 7.40 6.19
C TRP A 85 16.29 6.47 6.66
N ALA A 86 16.24 5.24 6.12
CA ALA A 86 15.27 4.24 6.55
C ALA A 86 15.47 3.86 8.02
N GLN A 87 16.71 3.68 8.47
CA GLN A 87 17.02 3.41 9.89
C GLN A 87 16.56 4.55 10.80
N ASP A 88 16.82 5.80 10.40
CA ASP A 88 16.40 6.99 11.13
C ASP A 88 14.86 7.08 11.19
N LEU A 89 14.17 6.81 10.07
CA LEU A 89 12.71 6.72 10.03
C LEU A 89 12.19 5.66 11.02
N VAL A 90 12.76 4.45 11.04
CA VAL A 90 12.34 3.42 11.99
C VAL A 90 12.59 3.88 13.44
N GLY A 91 13.69 4.58 13.70
CA GLY A 91 13.96 5.22 15.00
C GLY A 91 12.86 6.20 15.42
N GLU A 92 12.43 7.05 14.50
CA GLU A 92 11.35 8.01 14.74
C GLU A 92 9.99 7.34 14.92
N LEU A 93 9.67 6.31 14.13
CA LEU A 93 8.44 5.52 14.30
C LEU A 93 8.42 4.83 15.68
N ARG A 94 9.54 4.27 16.14
CA ARG A 94 9.67 3.74 17.52
C ARG A 94 9.43 4.82 18.56
N ARG A 95 9.97 6.03 18.35
CA ARG A 95 9.77 7.17 19.26
C ARG A 95 8.30 7.57 19.31
N LEU A 96 7.63 7.65 18.16
CA LEU A 96 6.21 8.00 18.07
C LEU A 96 5.31 6.96 18.75
N LEU A 97 5.59 5.66 18.56
CA LEU A 97 4.85 4.58 19.24
C LEU A 97 4.99 4.60 20.76
N ARG A 98 6.11 5.11 21.29
CA ARG A 98 6.29 5.30 22.74
C ARG A 98 5.51 6.50 23.27
N LEU A 99 5.32 7.53 22.45
CA LEU A 99 4.58 8.75 22.82
C LEU A 99 3.07 8.57 22.67
N HIS A 100 2.64 7.82 21.66
CA HIS A 100 1.25 7.56 21.35
C HIS A 100 0.98 6.07 21.50
N ALA A 101 0.52 5.68 22.68
CA ALA A 101 0.15 4.30 22.95
C ALA A 101 -1.02 3.86 22.04
N LEU A 102 -1.03 2.57 21.73
CA LEU A 102 -2.17 1.96 21.05
C LEU A 102 -3.43 2.07 21.93
N PRO A 103 -4.61 2.34 21.34
CA PRO A 103 -5.86 2.43 22.07
C PRO A 103 -6.22 1.11 22.77
N ALA A 104 -6.92 1.22 23.91
CA ALA A 104 -7.30 0.04 24.69
C ALA A 104 -8.19 -0.93 23.90
N ASP A 105 -9.11 -0.41 23.09
CA ASP A 105 -10.00 -1.19 22.22
C ASP A 105 -9.24 -2.03 21.20
N VAL A 106 -8.09 -1.56 20.71
CA VAL A 106 -7.18 -2.30 19.83
C VAL A 106 -6.44 -3.38 20.62
N LEU A 107 -5.90 -3.02 21.79
CA LEU A 107 -5.14 -3.94 22.64
C LEU A 107 -6.01 -5.08 23.21
N ASP A 108 -7.29 -4.83 23.45
CA ASP A 108 -8.26 -5.82 23.94
C ASP A 108 -8.58 -6.89 22.88
N GLN A 109 -8.31 -6.64 21.60
CA GLN A 109 -8.41 -7.65 20.54
C GLN A 109 -7.16 -8.55 20.46
N VAL A 110 -6.13 -8.31 21.27
CA VAL A 110 -4.95 -9.17 21.32
C VAL A 110 -5.14 -10.25 22.37
N ASN A 111 -5.05 -11.50 21.94
CA ASN A 111 -5.16 -12.64 22.83
C ASN A 111 -3.79 -12.96 23.48
N GLY A 112 -3.80 -13.30 24.78
CA GLY A 112 -2.59 -13.61 25.55
C GLY A 112 -2.25 -12.60 26.65
N SER A 113 -1.00 -12.64 27.10
CA SER A 113 -0.52 -11.89 28.27
C SER A 113 -0.47 -10.38 28.06
N VAL A 114 -0.42 -9.61 29.16
CA VAL A 114 -0.32 -8.14 29.12
C VAL A 114 0.96 -7.69 28.40
N GLU A 115 2.07 -8.41 28.59
CA GLU A 115 3.33 -8.14 27.90
C GLU A 115 3.16 -8.25 26.38
N ARG A 116 2.47 -9.31 25.92
CA ARG A 116 2.17 -9.50 24.48
C ARG A 116 1.34 -8.34 23.94
N ARG A 117 0.29 -7.92 24.65
CA ARG A 117 -0.54 -6.77 24.24
C ARG A 117 0.32 -5.51 24.12
N SER A 118 1.13 -5.21 25.14
CA SER A 118 2.01 -4.04 25.15
C SER A 118 3.09 -4.06 24.06
N ALA A 119 3.49 -5.25 23.60
CA ALA A 119 4.51 -5.42 22.57
C ALA A 119 3.99 -5.22 21.13
N LEU A 120 2.67 -5.24 20.91
CA LEU A 120 2.06 -5.25 19.58
C LEU A 120 2.63 -4.16 18.66
N GLY A 121 2.68 -2.90 19.12
CA GLY A 121 3.17 -1.79 18.29
C GLY A 121 4.62 -1.96 17.84
N ASN A 122 5.50 -2.38 18.77
CA ASN A 122 6.91 -2.64 18.45
C ASN A 122 7.08 -3.84 17.51
N GLU A 123 6.24 -4.86 17.67
CA GLU A 123 6.30 -6.07 16.86
C GLU A 123 5.78 -5.85 15.44
N LEU A 124 4.75 -5.01 15.27
CA LEU A 124 4.32 -4.56 13.94
C LEU A 124 5.44 -3.77 13.23
N LEU A 125 6.11 -2.88 13.96
CA LEU A 125 7.22 -2.13 13.38
C LEU A 125 8.41 -3.05 13.05
N ARG A 126 8.69 -4.06 13.89
CA ARG A 126 9.74 -5.05 13.65
C ARG A 126 9.48 -5.89 12.40
N VAL A 127 8.22 -6.27 12.15
CA VAL A 127 7.82 -6.94 10.91
C VAL A 127 8.00 -6.02 9.71
N MET A 128 7.80 -4.72 9.90
CA MET A 128 7.86 -3.74 8.83
C MET A 128 9.28 -3.29 8.47
N GLU A 129 10.17 -3.23 9.45
CA GLU A 129 11.53 -2.73 9.34
C GLU A 129 12.34 -3.28 8.15
N PRO A 130 12.31 -4.59 7.82
CA PRO A 130 13.02 -5.11 6.66
C PRO A 130 12.55 -4.54 5.32
N PHE A 131 11.28 -4.13 5.22
CA PHE A 131 10.68 -3.61 3.99
C PHE A 131 10.92 -2.10 3.80
N VAL A 132 11.24 -1.36 4.87
CA VAL A 132 11.34 0.10 4.83
C VAL A 132 12.38 0.60 3.81
N PRO A 133 13.61 0.06 3.74
CA PRO A 133 14.59 0.53 2.76
C PRO A 133 14.12 0.32 1.32
N ASP A 134 13.52 -0.83 1.02
CA ASP A 134 13.03 -1.16 -0.32
C ASP A 134 11.80 -0.30 -0.67
N LEU A 135 10.90 -0.07 0.28
CA LEU A 135 9.77 0.85 0.10
C LEU A 135 10.26 2.24 -0.27
N VAL A 136 11.27 2.76 0.44
CA VAL A 136 11.88 4.08 0.13
C VAL A 136 12.55 4.06 -1.25
N ASP A 137 13.23 2.98 -1.63
CA ASP A 137 13.77 2.83 -2.99
C ASP A 137 12.66 2.85 -4.05
N PHE A 138 11.54 2.15 -3.84
CA PHE A 138 10.39 2.18 -4.74
C PHE A 138 9.84 3.60 -4.90
N LEU A 139 9.67 4.34 -3.80
CA LEU A 139 9.20 5.74 -3.83
C LEU A 139 10.17 6.64 -4.63
N VAL A 140 11.47 6.51 -4.38
CA VAL A 140 12.51 7.25 -5.09
C VAL A 140 12.59 6.88 -6.57
N ARG A 141 12.41 5.61 -6.92
CA ARG A 141 12.46 5.16 -8.31
C ARG A 141 11.21 5.56 -9.09
N ALA A 142 10.06 5.62 -8.42
CA ALA A 142 8.80 6.03 -9.02
C ALA A 142 8.90 7.41 -9.70
N THR A 143 9.68 8.35 -9.13
CA THR A 143 9.84 9.70 -9.71
C THR A 143 10.54 9.72 -11.08
N SER A 144 11.17 8.61 -11.48
CA SER A 144 11.97 8.49 -12.69
C SER A 144 11.55 7.31 -13.57
N ALA A 145 10.53 6.53 -13.18
CA ALA A 145 10.13 5.37 -13.93
C ALA A 145 9.31 5.77 -15.17
N SER A 146 9.82 5.45 -16.36
CA SER A 146 9.16 5.78 -17.63
C SER A 146 7.95 4.92 -17.95
N ARG A 147 7.86 3.72 -17.37
CA ARG A 147 6.76 2.76 -17.56
C ARG A 147 5.86 2.72 -16.33
N ALA A 148 4.96 3.69 -16.21
CA ALA A 148 4.10 3.89 -15.04
C ALA A 148 3.28 2.64 -14.67
N ALA A 149 2.54 2.05 -15.61
CA ALA A 149 1.68 0.89 -15.33
C ALA A 149 2.49 -0.36 -14.90
N ALA A 150 3.61 -0.65 -15.56
CA ALA A 150 4.45 -1.80 -15.19
C ALA A 150 5.14 -1.60 -13.83
N PHE A 151 5.62 -0.39 -13.55
CA PHE A 151 6.20 -0.06 -12.25
C PHE A 151 5.14 -0.13 -11.15
N GLY A 152 3.95 0.41 -11.41
CA GLY A 152 2.80 0.32 -10.51
C GLY A 152 2.41 -1.11 -10.19
N ALA A 153 2.34 -1.99 -11.18
CA ALA A 153 2.02 -3.41 -10.98
C ALA A 153 3.10 -4.11 -10.13
N SER A 154 4.38 -3.86 -10.40
CA SER A 154 5.47 -4.39 -9.56
C SER A 154 5.41 -3.89 -8.13
N SER A 155 5.06 -2.61 -7.95
CA SER A 155 4.92 -1.99 -6.63
C SER A 155 3.71 -2.56 -5.88
N ALA A 156 2.60 -2.83 -6.57
CA ALA A 156 1.43 -3.49 -6.00
C ALA A 156 1.78 -4.88 -5.46
N THR A 157 2.59 -5.66 -6.19
CA THR A 157 3.06 -6.98 -5.73
C THR A 157 3.92 -6.85 -4.46
N PHE A 158 4.84 -5.89 -4.42
CA PHE A 158 5.65 -5.62 -3.24
C PHE A 158 4.79 -5.23 -2.02
N LEU A 159 3.86 -4.29 -2.20
CA LEU A 159 2.94 -3.85 -1.16
C LEU A 159 2.02 -5.00 -0.69
N ARG A 160 1.62 -5.89 -1.61
CA ARG A 160 0.85 -7.10 -1.26
C ARG A 160 1.67 -8.01 -0.34
N THR A 161 2.92 -8.31 -0.67
CA THR A 161 3.79 -9.15 0.18
C THR A 161 3.96 -8.55 1.57
N MET A 162 4.21 -7.24 1.61
CA MET A 162 4.35 -6.47 2.84
C MET A 162 3.08 -6.53 3.69
N ALA A 163 1.91 -6.28 3.09
CA ALA A 163 0.61 -6.34 3.78
C ALA A 163 0.28 -7.76 4.26
N GLN A 164 0.58 -8.79 3.46
CA GLN A 164 0.38 -10.18 3.84
C GLN A 164 1.20 -10.55 5.10
N GLU A 165 2.43 -10.06 5.20
CA GLU A 165 3.28 -10.32 6.36
C GLU A 165 2.75 -9.61 7.62
N VAL A 166 2.29 -8.36 7.50
CA VAL A 166 1.63 -7.64 8.60
C VAL A 166 0.36 -8.35 9.04
N VAL A 167 -0.51 -8.75 8.10
CA VAL A 167 -1.75 -9.47 8.40
C VAL A 167 -1.46 -10.83 9.03
N ARG A 168 -0.42 -11.55 8.57
CA ARG A 168 0.02 -12.82 9.16
C ARG A 168 0.46 -12.63 10.60
N GLN A 169 1.22 -11.57 10.89
CA GLN A 169 1.62 -11.25 12.25
C GLN A 169 0.40 -10.88 13.11
N LEU A 170 -0.49 -10.02 12.62
CA LEU A 170 -1.72 -9.64 13.34
C LEU A 170 -2.62 -10.84 13.63
N ARG A 171 -2.73 -11.78 12.68
CA ARG A 171 -3.47 -13.03 12.89
C ARG A 171 -2.88 -13.85 14.04
N SER A 172 -1.55 -13.92 14.15
CA SER A 172 -0.90 -14.59 15.27
C SER A 172 -1.21 -13.90 16.61
N TYR A 173 -1.37 -12.57 16.63
CA TYR A 173 -1.74 -11.81 17.83
C TYR A 173 -3.23 -11.93 18.19
N ALA A 174 -4.11 -11.98 17.20
CA ALA A 174 -5.54 -12.19 17.41
C ALA A 174 -5.83 -13.61 17.92
N ARG A 175 -5.14 -14.62 17.37
CA ARG A 175 -5.28 -16.02 17.79
C ARG A 175 -4.60 -16.28 19.14
N GLY A 176 -3.38 -15.78 19.35
CA GLY A 176 -2.60 -16.09 20.54
C GLY A 176 -2.31 -17.58 20.64
N ASP A 177 -2.41 -18.13 21.86
CA ASP A 177 -2.26 -19.57 22.14
C ASP A 177 -3.62 -20.29 22.24
N SER A 178 -4.72 -19.66 21.82
CA SER A 178 -6.06 -20.23 21.99
C SER A 178 -6.35 -21.38 21.03
N THR A 179 -7.13 -22.34 21.54
CA THR A 179 -7.81 -23.38 20.77
C THR A 179 -9.20 -22.93 20.31
N GLU A 180 -9.43 -21.62 20.19
CA GLU A 180 -10.71 -21.06 19.72
C GLU A 180 -10.97 -21.48 18.26
N SER A 181 -12.25 -21.41 17.86
CA SER A 181 -12.65 -21.67 16.48
C SER A 181 -12.02 -20.63 15.54
N GLU A 182 -11.74 -21.04 14.29
CA GLU A 182 -11.11 -20.14 13.31
C GLU A 182 -11.97 -18.90 13.05
N ASP A 183 -13.30 -19.07 13.01
CA ASP A 183 -14.27 -17.98 12.81
C ASP A 183 -14.17 -16.88 13.89
N GLU A 184 -14.03 -17.25 15.17
CA GLU A 184 -13.90 -16.27 16.26
C GLU A 184 -12.57 -15.52 16.20
N SER A 185 -11.50 -16.21 15.81
CA SER A 185 -10.17 -15.62 15.64
C SER A 185 -10.12 -14.64 14.48
N ASP A 186 -10.86 -14.93 13.40
CA ASP A 186 -10.94 -14.09 12.22
C ASP A 186 -11.78 -12.83 12.47
N GLU A 187 -12.89 -12.93 13.21
CA GLU A 187 -13.66 -11.74 13.62
C GLU A 187 -12.86 -10.84 14.57
N ARG A 188 -12.03 -11.43 15.44
CA ARG A 188 -11.10 -10.65 16.28
C ARG A 188 -10.02 -9.96 15.44
N LEU A 189 -9.48 -10.65 14.44
CA LEU A 189 -8.53 -10.06 13.49
C LEU A 189 -9.15 -8.89 12.70
N LYS A 190 -10.41 -9.01 12.24
CA LYS A 190 -11.13 -7.91 11.58
C LYS A 190 -11.26 -6.70 12.50
N ARG A 191 -11.68 -6.91 13.75
CA ARG A 191 -11.77 -5.83 14.76
C ARG A 191 -10.41 -5.19 15.02
N LEU A 192 -9.36 -5.99 15.16
CA LEU A 192 -7.98 -5.51 15.35
C LEU A 192 -7.51 -4.64 14.16
N LEU A 193 -7.73 -5.11 12.92
CA LEU A 193 -7.38 -4.37 11.71
C LEU A 193 -8.15 -3.05 11.60
N ARG A 194 -9.47 -3.07 11.84
CA ARG A 194 -10.30 -1.86 11.81
C ARG A 194 -9.84 -0.84 12.85
N GLY A 195 -9.62 -1.28 14.10
CA GLY A 195 -9.15 -0.41 15.18
C GLY A 195 -7.77 0.19 14.90
N LEU A 196 -6.84 -0.59 14.34
CA LEU A 196 -5.53 -0.07 13.90
C LEU A 196 -5.66 0.98 12.81
N LEU A 197 -6.51 0.77 11.80
CA LEU A 197 -6.72 1.74 10.72
C LEU A 197 -7.35 3.03 11.23
N VAL A 198 -8.32 2.94 12.15
CA VAL A 198 -8.94 4.12 12.79
C VAL A 198 -7.92 4.88 13.62
N TRP A 199 -7.10 4.18 14.41
CA TRP A 199 -6.04 4.80 15.18
C TRP A 199 -4.99 5.50 14.30
N LEU A 200 -4.71 4.96 13.12
CA LEU A 200 -3.85 5.59 12.11
C LEU A 200 -4.52 6.79 11.39
N GLY A 201 -5.74 7.18 11.80
CA GLY A 201 -6.44 8.36 11.31
C GLY A 201 -7.43 8.09 10.17
N MET A 202 -7.70 6.83 9.83
CA MET A 202 -8.72 6.51 8.84
C MET A 202 -10.13 6.64 9.42
N ASN A 203 -11.07 7.17 8.63
CA ASN A 203 -12.48 7.21 9.05
C ASN A 203 -13.01 5.79 9.29
N GLU A 204 -13.80 5.59 10.35
CA GLU A 204 -14.32 4.29 10.76
C GLU A 204 -15.07 3.55 9.65
N HIS A 205 -15.90 4.24 8.86
CA HIS A 205 -16.64 3.62 7.75
C HIS A 205 -15.70 3.17 6.63
N VAL A 206 -14.67 3.97 6.34
CA VAL A 206 -13.64 3.62 5.35
C VAL A 206 -12.81 2.45 5.86
N ALA A 207 -12.49 2.42 7.15
CA ALA A 207 -11.79 1.30 7.81
C ALA A 207 -12.59 0.00 7.75
N SER A 208 -13.89 0.04 8.03
CA SER A 208 -14.75 -1.13 7.86
C SER A 208 -14.75 -1.59 6.41
N PHE A 209 -15.02 -0.68 5.47
CA PHE A 209 -15.07 -1.01 4.04
C PHE A 209 -13.76 -1.63 3.53
N ALA A 210 -12.62 -1.08 3.93
CA ALA A 210 -11.30 -1.59 3.52
C ALA A 210 -11.03 -2.99 4.06
N VAL A 211 -11.33 -3.23 5.35
CA VAL A 211 -11.15 -4.55 5.98
C VAL A 211 -12.10 -5.59 5.40
N ASP A 212 -13.35 -5.21 5.14
CA ASP A 212 -14.34 -6.11 4.54
C ASP A 212 -13.95 -6.46 3.10
N SER A 213 -13.49 -5.47 2.32
CA SER A 213 -13.00 -5.69 0.96
C SER A 213 -11.77 -6.60 0.93
N LEU A 214 -10.81 -6.37 1.83
CA LEU A 214 -9.64 -7.22 2.00
C LEU A 214 -10.07 -8.67 2.28
N TRP A 215 -11.01 -8.86 3.18
CA TRP A 215 -11.48 -10.17 3.58
C TRP A 215 -12.22 -10.90 2.44
N CYS A 216 -13.14 -10.21 1.76
CA CYS A 216 -13.82 -10.73 0.58
C CYS A 216 -12.84 -11.15 -0.52
N TRP A 217 -11.75 -10.40 -0.71
CA TRP A 217 -10.72 -10.75 -1.71
C TRP A 217 -9.89 -11.96 -1.28
N THR A 218 -9.61 -12.12 0.01
CA THR A 218 -8.89 -13.29 0.53
C THR A 218 -9.75 -14.56 0.60
N GLU A 219 -11.04 -14.46 0.90
CA GLU A 219 -12.00 -15.59 0.85
C GLU A 219 -12.41 -15.94 -0.58
N GLY A 220 -12.38 -14.94 -1.46
CA GLY A 220 -12.66 -15.06 -2.89
C GLY A 220 -11.74 -16.06 -3.58
N ASP A 221 -10.46 -16.14 -3.25
CA ASP A 221 -9.54 -17.13 -3.86
C ASP A 221 -9.92 -18.59 -3.52
N ASN A 222 -10.52 -18.84 -2.36
CA ASN A 222 -10.95 -20.18 -1.95
C ASN A 222 -12.39 -20.54 -2.41
N THR A 223 -13.24 -19.54 -2.64
CA THR A 223 -14.66 -19.75 -3.00
C THR A 223 -14.94 -19.54 -4.50
N THR A 224 -14.10 -18.79 -5.22
CA THR A 224 -14.26 -18.57 -6.68
C THR A 224 -13.83 -19.75 -7.53
N ALA A 225 -13.03 -20.69 -7.00
CA ALA A 225 -12.85 -22.01 -7.63
C ALA A 225 -14.19 -22.76 -7.81
N ARG A 226 -15.23 -22.42 -7.02
CA ARG A 226 -16.59 -22.96 -7.13
C ARG A 226 -17.62 -22.00 -7.75
N ARG A 227 -17.26 -20.73 -7.95
CA ARG A 227 -18.13 -19.69 -8.53
C ARG A 227 -17.74 -19.26 -9.94
N GLY A 228 -16.91 -20.07 -10.61
CA GLY A 228 -16.76 -20.08 -12.07
C GLY A 228 -18.01 -20.62 -12.76
N ARG A 229 -19.16 -19.98 -12.58
CA ARG A 229 -20.30 -20.10 -13.49
C ARG A 229 -20.60 -18.70 -13.97
N THR A 230 -19.98 -18.39 -15.10
CA THR A 230 -20.40 -17.38 -16.07
C THR A 230 -21.81 -16.87 -15.80
N ARG A 231 -21.95 -15.55 -15.57
CA ARG A 231 -23.20 -14.83 -15.81
C ARG A 231 -23.57 -15.06 -17.27
N GLN A 232 -24.34 -16.12 -17.51
CA GLN A 232 -25.05 -16.36 -18.74
C GLN A 232 -26.08 -15.22 -18.80
N ARG A 233 -25.82 -14.29 -19.71
CA ARG A 233 -26.72 -13.20 -20.08
C ARG A 233 -28.11 -13.80 -20.29
N GLU A 234 -29.07 -13.34 -19.50
CA GLU A 234 -30.50 -13.61 -19.69
C GLU A 234 -30.91 -13.09 -21.07
N GLU A 235 -30.94 -13.98 -22.06
CA GLU A 235 -31.81 -13.83 -23.22
C GLU A 235 -33.11 -14.55 -22.86
N GLY A 236 -34.19 -13.78 -22.77
CA GLY A 236 -35.49 -14.26 -22.34
C GLY A 236 -36.06 -15.29 -23.32
N ASP A 237 -36.36 -16.47 -22.79
CA ASP A 237 -37.34 -17.38 -23.37
C ASP A 237 -38.71 -16.71 -23.30
N SER A 238 -39.27 -16.39 -24.46
CA SER A 238 -40.72 -16.30 -24.66
C SER A 238 -41.11 -17.39 -25.65
N GLU A 239 -41.79 -18.36 -25.05
CA GLU A 239 -42.30 -19.64 -25.52
C GLU A 239 -42.96 -19.71 -26.91
N ALA A 240 -42.88 -20.95 -27.42
CA ALA A 240 -43.92 -21.68 -28.15
C ALA A 240 -44.01 -21.53 -29.68
N GLY A 241 -43.52 -22.59 -30.35
CA GLY A 241 -44.46 -23.42 -31.12
C GLY A 241 -44.09 -23.78 -32.56
N VAL A 242 -43.75 -25.06 -32.74
CA VAL A 242 -44.26 -25.93 -33.83
C VAL A 242 -43.60 -25.83 -35.23
N THR A 243 -42.85 -26.91 -35.52
CA THR A 243 -42.66 -27.68 -36.78
C THR A 243 -41.72 -27.25 -37.92
N GLU A 244 -40.93 -28.27 -38.30
CA GLU A 244 -40.56 -28.71 -39.66
C GLU A 244 -39.34 -28.13 -40.40
N SER A 245 -38.30 -28.98 -40.40
CA SER A 245 -37.46 -29.43 -41.53
C SER A 245 -36.54 -28.47 -42.32
N PRO A 246 -35.41 -29.00 -42.86
CA PRO A 246 -34.30 -28.19 -43.36
C PRO A 246 -34.32 -28.00 -44.88
N ALA A 247 -33.77 -26.88 -45.39
CA ALA A 247 -32.86 -26.81 -46.55
C ALA A 247 -32.71 -25.41 -47.17
N ALA A 248 -31.47 -25.15 -47.59
CA ALA A 248 -31.05 -24.42 -48.80
C ALA A 248 -31.16 -22.88 -48.92
N LYS A 249 -29.95 -22.30 -49.08
CA LYS A 249 -29.53 -21.27 -50.06
C LYS A 249 -30.52 -20.15 -50.41
N ARG A 250 -30.08 -18.90 -50.23
CA ARG A 250 -30.01 -17.92 -51.33
C ARG A 250 -29.02 -16.78 -51.07
N ARG A 251 -28.19 -16.54 -52.09
CA ARG A 251 -27.39 -15.32 -52.35
C ARG A 251 -28.29 -14.08 -52.49
N ARG A 252 -27.72 -12.91 -52.18
CA ARG A 252 -27.64 -11.65 -52.98
C ARG A 252 -27.11 -10.56 -52.03
N GLU A 253 -26.26 -9.61 -52.43
CA GLU A 253 -25.80 -9.10 -53.72
C GLU A 253 -24.32 -8.70 -53.62
#